data_AF-A0A4P7CL31-F1
#
_entry.id   AF-A0A4P7CL31-F1
#
_cell.length_a   1.000
_cell.length_b   1.000
_cell.length_c   1.000
_cell.angle_alpha   90.00
_cell.angle_beta   90.00
_cell.angle_gamma   90.00
#
_symmetry.space_group_name_H-M   'P 1'
#
loop_
_entity.id
_entity.type
_entity.pdbx_description
1 polymer ?
#
loop_
_entity_poly.entity_id
_entity_poly.type
_entity_poly.pdbx_seq_one_letter_code
_entity_poly.pdbx_strand_id
1 'polypeptide(L)'
;MTSPTISARTPQTGGLARVGRIAAQSALLAGVWFAADALVRAAHLPVPGGVVGLVLLLALLFCGGVTPRWVKAGADWLLSDMLLFFIPAAVAAVQYGGLFRADGWRLALVVVGGTLMVMVAVAFAVEQAARLERRLALRRVRDSRHSRHVARA
;
A
#
# COMPACT_ATOMS: atom_id res chain seq x y z
N MET A 1 -1.02 55.72 9.53
CA MET A 1 -1.87 54.67 8.93
C MET A 1 -0.96 53.75 8.12
N THR A 2 -0.05 52.93 8.70
CA THR A 2 -0.24 51.72 9.54
C THR A 2 -1.34 50.83 8.98
N SER A 3 -1.07 49.62 8.46
CA SER A 3 -0.19 48.59 9.03
C SER A 3 0.41 47.63 7.98
N PRO A 4 1.57 47.01 8.26
CA PRO A 4 2.09 45.85 7.53
C PRO A 4 1.43 44.56 8.04
N THR A 5 0.84 43.76 7.15
CA THR A 5 0.26 42.45 7.50
C THR A 5 1.36 41.38 7.52
N ILE A 6 1.79 41.06 8.73
CA ILE A 6 2.68 39.95 9.06
C ILE A 6 1.96 38.64 8.72
N SER A 7 2.43 37.96 7.67
CA SER A 7 2.03 36.58 7.37
C SER A 7 2.56 35.65 8.48
N ALA A 8 1.65 34.96 9.13
CA ALA A 8 1.90 34.08 10.26
C ALA A 8 2.88 32.97 9.88
N ARG A 9 4.05 32.95 10.55
CA ARG A 9 4.93 31.78 10.55
C ARG A 9 4.20 30.61 11.21
N THR A 10 3.88 29.60 10.43
CA THR A 10 3.49 28.28 10.95
C THR A 10 4.62 27.75 11.83
N PRO A 11 4.32 27.16 13.00
CA PRO A 11 5.34 26.67 13.91
C PRO A 11 6.08 25.51 13.26
N GLN A 12 7.35 25.76 12.97
CA GLN A 12 8.33 24.82 12.45
C GLN A 12 8.64 23.80 13.56
N THR A 13 7.81 22.76 13.66
CA THR A 13 8.04 21.61 14.55
C THR A 13 9.29 20.86 14.10
N GLY A 14 10.28 20.82 14.99
CA GLY A 14 11.69 20.53 14.71
C GLY A 14 11.96 19.27 13.90
N GLY A 15 12.89 19.37 12.96
CA GLY A 15 13.31 18.28 12.07
C GLY A 15 13.72 17.01 12.82
N LEU A 16 14.32 17.13 14.01
CA LEU A 16 14.73 16.00 14.85
C LEU A 16 13.56 15.12 15.30
N ALA A 17 12.47 15.71 15.78
CA ALA A 17 11.27 14.95 16.18
C ALA A 17 10.58 14.31 14.97
N ARG A 18 10.72 14.92 13.79
CA ARG A 18 10.17 14.40 12.53
C ARG A 18 10.97 13.18 12.05
N VAL A 19 12.29 13.24 12.10
CA VAL A 19 13.19 12.13 11.75
C VAL A 19 13.01 10.94 12.69
N GLY A 20 12.95 11.19 14.01
CA GLY A 20 12.72 10.13 15.00
C GLY A 20 11.39 9.41 14.77
N ARG A 21 10.34 10.14 14.40
CA ARG A 21 9.05 9.55 14.02
C ARG A 21 9.17 8.71 12.75
N ILE A 22 9.80 9.22 11.68
CA ILE A 22 9.97 8.44 10.43
C ILE A 22 10.74 7.15 10.70
N ALA A 23 11.83 7.20 11.47
CA ALA A 23 12.60 6.02 11.85
C ALA A 23 11.75 5.00 12.63
N ALA A 24 10.93 5.46 13.58
CA ALA A 24 10.00 4.58 14.30
C ALA A 24 8.95 3.95 13.38
N GLN A 25 8.44 4.68 12.39
CA GLN A 25 7.49 4.16 11.40
C GLN A 25 8.11 3.12 10.47
N SER A 26 9.35 3.35 10.04
CA SER A 26 10.13 2.38 9.25
C SER A 26 10.46 1.12 10.08
N ALA A 27 10.81 1.28 11.35
CA ALA A 27 11.02 0.16 12.26
C ALA A 27 9.73 -0.64 12.51
N LEU A 28 8.58 0.02 12.58
CA LEU A 28 7.28 -0.65 12.67
C LEU A 28 7.01 -1.50 11.42
N LEU A 29 7.23 -0.96 10.22
CA LEU A 29 7.11 -1.69 8.96
C LEU A 29 8.04 -2.92 8.93
N ALA A 30 9.29 -2.75 9.37
CA ALA A 30 10.25 -3.85 9.49
C ALA A 30 9.80 -4.92 10.51
N GLY A 31 9.22 -4.50 11.64
CA GLY A 31 8.66 -5.40 12.64
C GLY A 31 7.48 -6.23 12.11
N VAL A 32 6.58 -5.61 11.34
CA VAL A 32 5.48 -6.32 10.67
C VAL A 32 6.02 -7.33 9.66
N TRP A 33 7.03 -6.95 8.87
CA TRP A 33 7.68 -7.86 7.94
C TRP A 33 8.35 -9.04 8.66
N PHE A 34 9.04 -8.80 9.77
CA PHE A 34 9.68 -9.86 10.56
C PHE A 34 8.66 -10.83 11.17
N ALA A 35 7.55 -10.30 11.70
CA ALA A 35 6.45 -11.12 12.19
C ALA A 35 5.83 -11.98 11.07
N ALA A 36 5.66 -11.41 9.88
CA ALA A 36 5.18 -12.13 8.72
C ALA A 36 6.17 -13.20 8.24
N ASP A 37 7.47 -12.91 8.23
CA ASP A 37 8.52 -13.88 7.86
C ASP A 37 8.59 -15.03 8.87
N ALA A 38 8.51 -14.75 10.17
CA ALA A 38 8.43 -15.76 11.21
C ALA A 38 7.19 -16.64 11.05
N LEU A 39 6.04 -16.05 10.70
CA LEU A 39 4.80 -16.78 10.45
C LEU A 39 4.90 -17.66 9.20
N VAL A 40 5.48 -17.15 8.11
CA VAL A 40 5.72 -17.92 6.87
C VAL A 40 6.63 -19.11 7.13
N ARG A 41 7.70 -18.91 7.91
CA ARG A 41 8.62 -19.99 8.31
C ARG A 41 7.92 -21.04 9.17
N ALA A 42 7.14 -20.60 10.16
CA ALA A 42 6.39 -21.52 11.03
C ALA A 42 5.31 -22.30 10.27
N ALA A 43 4.64 -21.66 9.30
CA ALA A 43 3.58 -22.26 8.49
C ALA A 43 4.08 -22.97 7.22
N HIS A 44 5.40 -22.98 6.95
CA HIS A 44 6.02 -23.52 5.74
C HIS A 44 5.34 -23.05 4.43
N LEU A 45 4.90 -21.79 4.39
CA LEU A 45 4.15 -21.26 3.25
C LEU A 45 5.10 -20.96 2.07
N PRO A 46 4.81 -21.39 0.83
CA PRO A 46 5.65 -21.13 -0.35
C PRO A 46 5.47 -19.69 -0.87
N VAL A 47 5.30 -18.71 0.02
CA VAL A 47 4.98 -17.33 -0.31
C VAL A 47 6.00 -16.41 0.34
N PRO A 48 6.51 -15.37 -0.36
CA PRO A 48 7.42 -14.41 0.24
C PRO A 48 6.80 -13.72 1.46
N GLY A 49 7.58 -13.54 2.53
CA GLY A 49 7.15 -12.85 3.76
C GLY A 49 6.57 -11.46 3.51
N GLY A 50 6.98 -10.77 2.45
CA GLY A 50 6.41 -9.47 2.04
C GLY A 50 4.94 -9.51 1.67
N VAL A 51 4.48 -10.57 0.98
CA VAL A 51 3.05 -10.72 0.61
C VAL A 51 2.21 -10.97 1.86
N VAL A 52 2.70 -11.82 2.76
CA VAL A 52 2.04 -12.09 4.05
C VAL A 52 2.05 -10.83 4.93
N GLY A 53 3.14 -10.07 4.94
CA GLY A 53 3.24 -8.79 5.64
C GLY A 53 2.24 -7.76 5.13
N LEU A 54 2.00 -7.71 3.81
CA LEU A 54 0.96 -6.86 3.22
C LEU A 54 -0.44 -7.25 3.71
N VAL A 55 -0.76 -8.55 3.70
CA VAL A 55 -2.06 -9.06 4.18
C VAL A 55 -2.23 -8.81 5.67
N LEU A 56 -1.17 -9.01 6.47
CA LEU A 56 -1.18 -8.77 7.91
C LEU A 56 -1.37 -7.28 8.22
N LEU A 57 -0.65 -6.40 7.53
CA LEU A 57 -0.81 -4.95 7.67
C LEU A 57 -2.22 -4.51 7.27
N LEU A 58 -2.76 -5.08 6.19
CA LEU A 58 -4.13 -4.83 5.74
C LEU A 58 -5.15 -5.30 6.79
N ALA A 59 -4.99 -6.49 7.36
CA ALA A 59 -5.85 -6.98 8.43
C ALA A 59 -5.79 -6.07 9.68
N LEU A 60 -4.58 -5.61 10.06
CA LEU A 60 -4.39 -4.70 11.18
C LEU A 60 -5.02 -3.33 10.93
N LEU A 61 -5.01 -2.86 9.68
CA LEU A 61 -5.70 -1.66 9.22
C LEU A 61 -7.23 -1.81 9.30
N PHE A 62 -7.77 -2.95 8.87
CA PHE A 62 -9.20 -3.26 8.96
C PHE A 62 -9.68 -3.38 10.41
N CYS A 63 -8.88 -3.96 11.30
CA CYS A 63 -9.19 -4.04 12.73
C CYS A 63 -9.08 -2.68 13.45
N GLY A 64 -8.68 -1.60 12.76
CA GLY A 64 -8.56 -0.26 13.34
C GLY A 64 -7.34 -0.07 14.27
N GLY A 65 -6.45 -1.06 14.34
CA GLY A 65 -5.28 -1.03 15.23
C GLY A 65 -4.19 -0.04 14.78
N VAL A 66 -4.14 0.30 13.50
CA VAL A 66 -3.14 1.22 12.93
C VAL A 66 -3.82 2.20 11.98
N THR A 67 -3.66 3.50 12.19
CA THR A 67 -4.16 4.51 11.24
C THR A 67 -3.17 4.64 10.07
N PRO A 68 -3.61 4.74 8.80
CA PRO A 68 -2.69 4.82 7.64
C PRO A 68 -1.65 5.94 7.75
N ARG A 69 -2.02 7.04 8.43
CA ARG A 69 -1.15 8.19 8.71
C ARG A 69 0.10 7.84 9.52
N TRP A 70 0.06 6.77 10.33
CA TRP A 70 1.18 6.32 11.14
C TRP A 70 2.23 5.58 10.35
N VAL A 71 1.93 5.06 9.17
CA VAL A 71 2.90 4.29 8.38
C VAL A 71 3.36 5.08 7.16
N LYS A 72 2.55 6.05 6.72
CA LYS A 72 2.77 6.80 5.49
C LYS A 72 4.14 7.48 5.39
N ALA A 73 4.61 8.19 6.42
CA ALA A 73 5.88 8.93 6.30
C ALA A 73 7.11 8.00 6.30
N GLY A 74 7.07 6.90 7.05
CA GLY A 74 8.08 5.84 6.98
C GLY A 74 8.09 5.12 5.63
N ALA A 75 6.91 4.81 5.09
CA ALA A 75 6.76 4.19 3.78
C ALA A 75 7.23 5.12 2.65
N ASP A 76 6.82 6.39 2.63
CA ASP A 76 7.23 7.38 1.62
C ASP A 76 8.76 7.59 1.62
N TRP A 77 9.38 7.57 2.81
CA TRP A 77 10.84 7.62 2.93
C TRP A 77 11.51 6.38 2.33
N LEU A 78 11.08 5.17 2.71
CA LEU A 78 11.64 3.93 2.16
C LEU A 78 11.41 3.82 0.63
N LEU A 79 10.27 4.30 0.15
CA LEU A 79 9.95 4.38 -1.28
C LEU A 79 10.85 5.36 -2.03
N SER A 80 11.26 6.46 -1.40
CA SER A 80 12.18 7.44 -2.01
C SER A 80 13.57 6.83 -2.27
N ASP A 81 14.01 5.92 -1.40
CA ASP A 81 15.27 5.19 -1.54
C ASP A 81 15.14 3.86 -2.32
N MET A 82 13.95 3.51 -2.84
CA MET A 82 13.76 2.29 -3.63
C MET A 82 14.74 2.19 -4.81
N LEU A 83 15.08 3.32 -5.45
CA LEU A 83 16.02 3.35 -6.56
C LEU A 83 17.42 2.86 -6.14
N LEU A 84 17.87 3.20 -4.92
CA LEU A 84 19.13 2.73 -4.34
C LEU A 84 19.14 1.20 -4.22
N PHE A 85 18.02 0.58 -3.84
CA PHE A 85 17.88 -0.86 -3.74
C PHE A 85 17.72 -1.56 -5.10
N PHE A 86 17.19 -0.87 -6.10
CA PHE A 86 17.06 -1.41 -7.46
C PHE A 86 18.38 -1.47 -8.22
N ILE A 87 19.31 -0.54 -7.98
CA ILE A 87 20.61 -0.52 -8.68
C ILE A 87 21.38 -1.85 -8.47
N PRO A 88 21.63 -2.33 -7.24
CA PRO A 88 22.28 -3.62 -7.01
C PRO A 88 21.53 -4.80 -7.63
N ALA A 89 20.20 -4.81 -7.52
CA ALA A 89 19.37 -5.89 -8.07
C ALA A 89 19.44 -5.97 -9.60
N ALA A 90 19.40 -4.81 -10.28
CA ALA A 90 19.54 -4.73 -11.74
C ALA A 90 20.93 -5.17 -12.20
N VAL A 91 21.99 -4.71 -11.52
CA VAL A 91 23.38 -5.12 -11.84
C VAL A 91 23.57 -6.62 -11.65
N ALA A 92 23.03 -7.19 -10.57
CA ALA A 92 23.05 -8.64 -10.35
C ALA A 92 22.30 -9.39 -11.46
N ALA A 93 21.14 -8.90 -11.90
CA ALA A 93 20.37 -9.52 -12.98
C ALA A 93 21.13 -9.52 -14.32
N VAL A 94 21.83 -8.42 -14.66
CA VAL A 94 22.60 -8.31 -15.91
C VAL A 94 23.83 -9.24 -15.91
N GLN A 95 24.43 -9.53 -14.75
CA GLN A 95 25.53 -10.52 -14.66
C GLN A 95 25.09 -11.94 -15.07
N TYR A 96 23.80 -12.27 -14.93
CA TYR A 96 23.22 -13.53 -15.45
C TYR A 96 22.83 -13.45 -16.95
N GLY A 97 23.34 -12.44 -17.67
CA GLY A 97 22.98 -12.12 -19.06
C GLY A 97 23.15 -13.24 -20.07
N GLY A 98 23.98 -14.25 -19.78
CA GLY A 98 24.12 -15.46 -20.61
C GLY A 98 22.80 -16.24 -20.76
N LEU A 99 21.98 -16.29 -19.70
CA LEU A 99 20.66 -16.93 -19.70
C LEU A 99 19.61 -16.08 -20.44
N PHE A 100 19.73 -14.75 -20.36
CA PHE A 100 18.84 -13.80 -21.03
C PHE A 100 18.95 -13.86 -22.57
N ARG A 101 20.11 -14.21 -23.12
CA ARG A 101 20.29 -14.32 -24.57
C ARG A 101 19.62 -15.55 -25.18
N ALA A 102 19.54 -16.65 -24.43
CA ALA A 102 18.90 -17.89 -24.88
C ALA A 102 17.41 -17.95 -24.51
N ASP A 103 17.05 -17.57 -23.29
CA ASP A 103 15.70 -17.72 -22.72
C ASP A 103 14.97 -16.40 -22.46
N GLY A 104 15.56 -15.25 -22.81
CA GLY A 104 14.98 -13.93 -22.55
C GLY A 104 13.59 -13.74 -23.17
N TRP A 105 13.31 -14.39 -24.30
CA TRP A 105 11.99 -14.33 -24.93
C TRP A 105 10.91 -15.04 -24.11
N ARG A 106 11.23 -16.16 -23.44
CA ARG A 106 10.30 -16.88 -22.54
C ARG A 106 10.04 -16.06 -21.29
N LEU A 107 11.09 -15.45 -20.72
CA LEU A 107 10.97 -14.53 -19.58
C LEU A 107 10.08 -13.33 -19.92
N ALA A 108 10.32 -12.68 -21.07
CA ALA A 108 9.50 -11.57 -21.52
C ALA A 108 8.02 -11.96 -21.67
N LEU A 109 7.74 -13.12 -22.26
CA LEU A 109 6.38 -13.61 -22.44
C LEU A 109 5.70 -13.89 -21.10
N VAL A 110 6.39 -14.55 -20.15
CA VAL A 110 5.85 -14.81 -18.81
C VAL A 110 5.62 -13.53 -18.02
N VAL A 111 6.53 -12.55 -18.10
CA VAL A 111 6.37 -11.26 -17.41
C VAL A 111 5.19 -10.49 -17.99
N VAL A 112 5.10 -10.37 -19.31
CA VAL A 112 3.98 -9.66 -19.96
C VAL A 112 2.66 -10.39 -19.70
N GLY A 113 2.63 -11.71 -19.90
CA GLY A 113 1.45 -12.53 -19.65
C GLY A 113 1.00 -12.50 -18.20
N GLY A 114 1.94 -12.63 -17.25
CA GLY A 114 1.67 -12.55 -15.82
C GLY A 114 1.18 -11.17 -15.40
N THR A 115 1.78 -10.09 -15.92
CA THR A 115 1.34 -8.72 -15.63
C THR A 115 -0.05 -8.45 -16.18
N LEU A 116 -0.35 -8.88 -17.41
CA LEU A 116 -1.68 -8.76 -17.99
C LEU A 116 -2.71 -9.55 -17.19
N MET A 117 -2.38 -10.78 -16.80
CA MET A 117 -3.26 -11.63 -15.99
C MET A 117 -3.57 -10.99 -14.63
N VAL A 118 -2.55 -10.45 -13.95
CA VAL A 118 -2.74 -9.73 -12.68
C VAL A 118 -3.57 -8.47 -12.87
N MET A 119 -3.32 -7.67 -13.91
CA MET A 119 -4.13 -6.48 -14.20
C MET A 119 -5.61 -6.82 -14.44
N VAL A 120 -5.89 -7.88 -15.21
CA VAL A 120 -7.27 -8.35 -15.44
C VAL A 120 -7.91 -8.84 -14.14
N ALA A 121 -7.19 -9.61 -13.33
CA ALA A 121 -7.68 -10.10 -12.05
C ALA A 121 -8.02 -8.95 -11.09
N VAL A 122 -7.15 -7.94 -10.99
CA VAL A 122 -7.40 -6.74 -10.17
C VAL A 122 -8.57 -5.94 -10.72
N ALA A 123 -8.65 -5.73 -12.04
CA ALA A 123 -9.76 -5.03 -12.67
C ALA A 123 -11.11 -5.72 -12.37
N PHE A 124 -11.15 -7.05 -12.45
CA PHE A 124 -12.33 -7.83 -12.11
C PHE A 124 -12.69 -7.73 -10.63
N ALA A 125 -11.71 -7.85 -9.73
CA ALA A 125 -11.92 -7.71 -8.29
C ALA A 125 -12.50 -6.33 -7.93
N VAL A 126 -11.96 -5.26 -8.51
CA VAL A 126 -12.43 -3.88 -8.30
C VAL A 126 -13.82 -3.67 -8.88
N GLU A 127 -14.11 -4.19 -10.08
CA GLU A 127 -15.45 -4.10 -10.69
C GLU A 127 -16.51 -4.80 -9.82
N GLN A 128 -16.18 -5.96 -9.25
CA GLN A 128 -17.08 -6.68 -8.34
C GLN A 128 -17.30 -5.92 -7.04
N ALA A 129 -16.24 -5.34 -6.45
CA ALA A 129 -16.35 -4.50 -5.27
C ALA A 129 -17.21 -3.25 -5.53
N ALA A 130 -16.97 -2.55 -6.65
CA ALA A 130 -17.72 -1.37 -7.06
C ALA A 130 -19.21 -1.70 -7.33
N ARG A 131 -19.49 -2.87 -7.92
CA ARG A 131 -20.86 -3.35 -8.14
C ARG A 131 -21.59 -3.63 -6.83
N LEU A 132 -20.90 -4.20 -5.85
CA LEU A 132 -21.45 -4.43 -4.51
C LEU A 132 -21.76 -3.11 -3.80
N GLU A 133 -20.85 -2.14 -3.86
CA GLU A 133 -21.06 -0.80 -3.29
C GLU A 133 -22.26 -0.09 -3.93
N ARG A 134 -22.41 -0.15 -5.26
CA ARG A 134 -23.58 0.41 -5.96
C ARG A 134 -24.88 -0.23 -5.48
N ARG A 135 -24.92 -1.55 -5.24
CA ARG A 135 -26.10 -2.24 -4.68
C ARG A 135 -26.43 -1.78 -3.27
N LEU A 136 -25.41 -1.59 -2.43
CA LEU A 136 -25.57 -1.11 -1.04
C LEU A 136 -25.99 0.37 -0.99
N ALA A 137 -25.47 1.21 -1.88
CA ALA A 137 -25.81 2.63 -1.98
C ALA A 137 -27.29 2.85 -2.36
N LEU A 138 -27.82 2.05 -3.30
CA LEU A 138 -29.23 2.13 -3.69
C LEU A 138 -30.19 1.72 -2.55
N ARG A 139 -29.78 0.78 -1.69
CA ARG A 139 -30.55 0.41 -0.49
C ARG A 139 -30.63 1.56 0.51
N ARG A 140 -29.52 2.25 0.78
CA ARG A 140 -29.52 3.42 1.68
C ARG A 140 -30.46 4.54 1.19
N VAL A 141 -30.47 4.82 -0.12
CA VAL A 141 -31.34 5.87 -0.70
C VAL A 141 -32.82 5.48 -0.65
N ARG A 142 -33.14 4.19 -0.82
CA ARG A 142 -34.52 3.67 -0.72
C ARG A 142 -35.07 3.82 0.69
N ASP A 143 -34.31 3.45 1.72
CA ASP A 143 -34.73 3.59 3.13
C ASP A 143 -34.98 5.06 3.50
N SER A 144 -34.15 5.96 2.99
CA SER A 144 -34.28 7.40 3.24
C SER A 144 -35.57 8.00 2.67
N ARG A 145 -36.11 7.42 1.58
CA ARG A 145 -37.40 7.85 1.02
C ARG A 145 -38.58 7.32 1.80
N HIS A 146 -38.49 6.12 2.37
CA HIS A 146 -39.59 5.53 3.14
C HIS A 146 -39.87 6.34 4.41
N SER A 147 -38.82 6.77 5.13
CA SER A 147 -38.97 7.63 6.32
C SER A 147 -39.55 9.00 6.02
N ARG A 148 -39.33 9.54 4.81
CA ARG A 148 -39.87 10.86 4.40
C ARG A 148 -41.36 10.83 4.06
N HIS A 149 -41.91 9.68 3.67
CA HIS A 149 -43.34 9.54 3.43
C HIS A 149 -44.13 9.29 4.73
N VAL A 150 -43.54 8.62 5.71
CA VAL A 150 -44.15 8.43 7.04
C VAL A 150 -44.14 9.72 7.87
N ALA A 151 -43.11 10.57 7.74
CA ALA A 151 -43.03 11.84 8.47
C ALA A 151 -43.87 12.99 7.89
N ARG A 152 -44.59 12.75 6.78
CA ARG A 152 -45.44 13.77 6.09
C ARG A 152 -46.94 13.43 6.13
N ALA A 153 -47.33 12.34 6.77
CA ALA A 153 -48.71 11.97 7.07
C ALA A 153 -48.98 12.21 8.56
#